data_AF-A0A2T4TUT8-F1
#
_entry.id   AF-A0A2T4TUT8-F1
#
_cell.length_a   1.000
_cell.length_b   1.000
_cell.length_c   1.000
_cell.angle_alpha   90.00
_cell.angle_beta   90.00
_cell.angle_gamma   90.00
#
_symmetry.space_group_name_H-M   'P 1'
#
loop_
_entity.id
_entity.type
_entity.pdbx_description
1 polymer ?
#
loop_
_entity_poly.entity_id
_entity_poly.type
_entity_poly.pdbx_seq_one_letter_code
_entity_poly.pdbx_strand_id
1 'polypeptide(L)'
;MPGNPEEGSSSQPAPGEPHSGRILDWINAIAKVSVPVVVAVATWVGAYYANKFQGQMSSATLLSEREKAESQLRASMFSSLIDPIAGPRRGDGMSADGERLLVELLALNFHEHFELKPLFDRVDRRLANEGAQEARRSLRSVADRIIDRQIASLRKEGSGNSSDGAGARVDVLTITETPLTPSQKAVFDSLVANEQRPYQVVAKLQEPIGDLTSPDGKHRLTVVVDEADWANHRLKLQLVAISTKGGSLDSSVAFTLTHFDFPLTDNTLFPDGNRIALALSSVHTEGELKSIALKLIWFPKDYFTPRERPLDNSEFLKLVGKKT
;
A
#
# COMPACT_ATOMS: atom_id res chain seq x y z
N MET A 1 25.51 -58.04 -105.05
CA MET A 1 25.71 -59.49 -104.88
C MET A 1 26.92 -59.72 -104.01
N PRO A 2 26.94 -60.74 -103.15
CA PRO A 2 25.98 -61.16 -102.13
C PRO A 2 26.67 -61.06 -100.73
N GLY A 3 26.11 -61.35 -99.56
CA GLY A 3 24.88 -62.02 -99.21
C GLY A 3 24.54 -61.83 -97.72
N ASN A 4 23.23 -61.95 -97.51
CA ASN A 4 22.39 -62.01 -96.30
C ASN A 4 22.66 -63.29 -95.45
N PRO A 5 21.85 -63.66 -94.43
CA PRO A 5 21.26 -62.92 -93.28
C PRO A 5 21.22 -63.79 -91.98
N GLU A 6 20.61 -63.27 -90.90
CA GLU A 6 19.51 -63.89 -90.11
C GLU A 6 19.11 -62.87 -89.01
N GLU A 7 17.94 -62.22 -89.07
CA GLU A 7 16.60 -62.63 -88.59
C GLU A 7 16.49 -62.76 -87.05
N GLY A 8 15.48 -62.23 -86.34
CA GLY A 8 14.18 -61.65 -86.68
C GLY A 8 13.78 -60.48 -85.74
N SER A 9 12.89 -59.56 -86.16
CA SER A 9 11.40 -59.64 -86.18
C SER A 9 10.81 -59.48 -84.76
N SER A 10 9.81 -58.67 -84.42
CA SER A 10 8.87 -57.69 -85.03
C SER A 10 8.02 -57.20 -83.82
N SER A 11 7.49 -55.98 -83.66
CA SER A 11 6.52 -55.25 -84.51
C SER A 11 6.22 -53.84 -83.94
N GLN A 12 5.91 -52.89 -84.85
CA GLN A 12 5.56 -51.45 -84.73
C GLN A 12 4.01 -51.22 -84.60
N PRO A 13 3.38 -49.99 -84.64
CA PRO A 13 3.90 -48.58 -84.74
C PRO A 13 3.15 -47.41 -83.97
N ALA A 14 3.85 -46.25 -83.84
CA ALA A 14 3.46 -44.81 -84.03
C ALA A 14 2.45 -44.05 -83.06
N PRO A 15 2.22 -42.71 -83.23
CA PRO A 15 3.00 -41.58 -82.69
C PRO A 15 2.17 -40.55 -81.85
N GLY A 16 2.80 -39.64 -81.09
CA GLY A 16 2.08 -38.53 -80.43
C GLY A 16 2.94 -37.55 -79.60
N GLU A 17 2.80 -36.26 -79.93
CA GLU A 17 3.42 -35.06 -79.32
C GLU A 17 2.86 -34.67 -77.92
N PRO A 18 3.38 -33.62 -77.22
CA PRO A 18 3.50 -33.59 -75.76
C PRO A 18 2.32 -32.93 -75.01
N HIS A 19 1.98 -33.48 -73.84
CA HIS A 19 1.01 -32.89 -72.89
C HIS A 19 1.68 -31.97 -71.87
N SER A 20 1.61 -30.65 -72.10
CA SER A 20 1.70 -29.63 -71.04
C SER A 20 0.29 -29.32 -70.55
N GLY A 21 -0.12 -29.94 -69.44
CA GLY A 21 -1.50 -29.83 -68.95
C GLY A 21 -1.71 -30.26 -67.49
N ARG A 22 -0.67 -30.18 -66.65
CA ARG A 22 -0.79 -30.56 -65.22
C ARG A 22 -0.47 -29.45 -64.22
N ILE A 23 0.03 -28.30 -64.69
CA ILE A 23 0.42 -27.19 -63.80
C ILE A 23 -0.70 -26.14 -63.69
N LEU A 24 -1.55 -25.96 -64.71
CA LEU A 24 -2.69 -25.03 -64.64
C LEU A 24 -3.90 -25.57 -63.85
N ASP A 25 -4.07 -26.89 -63.75
CA ASP A 25 -5.22 -27.47 -63.02
C ASP A 25 -5.07 -27.40 -61.49
N TRP A 26 -3.84 -27.39 -60.98
CA TRP A 26 -3.59 -27.24 -59.55
C TRP A 26 -3.82 -25.80 -59.04
N ILE A 27 -3.55 -24.80 -59.88
CA ILE A 27 -3.74 -23.38 -59.55
C ILE A 27 -5.23 -23.04 -59.46
N ASN A 28 -6.09 -23.63 -60.29
CA ASN A 28 -7.55 -23.43 -60.25
C ASN A 28 -8.26 -24.23 -59.13
N ALA A 29 -7.65 -25.29 -58.60
CA ALA A 29 -8.18 -26.04 -57.46
C ALA A 29 -7.96 -25.30 -56.12
N ILE A 30 -6.84 -24.58 -55.98
CA ILE A 30 -6.55 -23.77 -54.79
C ILE A 30 -7.43 -22.51 -54.72
N ALA A 31 -7.82 -21.95 -55.86
CA ALA A 31 -8.67 -20.76 -55.93
C ALA A 31 -10.14 -21.01 -55.52
N LYS A 32 -10.64 -22.26 -55.53
CA LYS A 32 -12.04 -22.59 -55.19
C LYS A 32 -12.30 -22.94 -53.71
N VAL A 33 -11.25 -23.06 -52.89
CA VAL A 33 -11.37 -23.41 -51.45
C VAL A 33 -10.90 -22.27 -50.53
N SER A 34 -10.31 -21.20 -51.09
CA SER A 34 -9.69 -20.13 -50.30
C SER A 34 -10.68 -19.19 -49.61
N VAL A 35 -11.85 -18.89 -50.20
CA VAL A 35 -12.78 -17.90 -49.63
C VAL A 35 -13.49 -18.42 -48.36
N PRO A 36 -14.07 -19.64 -48.32
CA PRO A 36 -14.79 -20.11 -47.12
C PRO A 36 -13.84 -20.40 -45.95
N VAL A 37 -12.63 -20.92 -46.23
CA VAL A 37 -11.67 -21.31 -45.18
C VAL A 37 -11.00 -20.09 -44.55
N VAL A 38 -10.64 -19.06 -45.35
CA VAL A 38 -10.07 -17.82 -44.81
C VAL A 38 -11.09 -17.06 -43.97
N VAL A 39 -12.35 -17.00 -44.42
CA VAL A 39 -13.45 -16.43 -43.62
C VAL A 39 -13.65 -17.22 -42.34
N ALA A 40 -13.69 -18.55 -42.39
CA ALA A 40 -13.85 -19.38 -41.19
C ALA A 40 -12.70 -19.21 -40.19
N VAL A 41 -11.44 -19.19 -40.64
CA VAL A 41 -10.26 -18.99 -39.78
C VAL A 41 -10.24 -17.57 -39.20
N ALA A 42 -10.55 -16.55 -39.99
CA ALA A 42 -10.64 -15.16 -39.50
C ALA A 42 -11.78 -15.00 -38.48
N THR A 43 -12.92 -15.68 -38.69
CA THR A 43 -14.05 -15.68 -37.75
C THR A 43 -13.69 -16.42 -36.46
N TRP A 44 -12.94 -17.53 -36.55
CA TRP A 44 -12.51 -18.32 -35.40
C TRP A 44 -11.43 -17.61 -34.58
N VAL A 45 -10.43 -16.99 -35.24
CA VAL A 45 -9.40 -16.17 -34.60
C VAL A 45 -10.01 -14.89 -34.01
N GLY A 46 -10.93 -14.26 -34.72
CA GLY A 46 -11.69 -13.10 -34.25
C GLY A 46 -12.55 -13.43 -33.02
N ALA A 47 -13.26 -14.55 -33.02
CA ALA A 47 -14.05 -15.01 -31.88
C ALA A 47 -13.18 -15.43 -30.68
N TYR A 48 -12.02 -16.06 -30.92
CA TYR A 48 -11.08 -16.44 -29.86
C TYR A 48 -10.44 -15.23 -29.19
N TYR A 49 -10.07 -14.19 -29.96
CA TYR A 49 -9.53 -12.93 -29.41
C TYR A 49 -10.61 -12.03 -28.79
N ALA A 50 -11.80 -11.94 -29.37
CA ALA A 50 -12.91 -11.14 -28.83
C ALA A 50 -13.40 -11.67 -27.46
N ASN A 51 -13.47 -13.00 -27.28
CA ASN A 51 -13.85 -13.60 -26.00
C ASN A 51 -12.86 -13.30 -24.86
N LYS A 52 -11.57 -13.11 -25.18
CA LYS A 52 -10.54 -12.79 -24.17
C LYS A 52 -10.56 -11.32 -23.76
N PHE A 53 -10.97 -10.41 -24.66
CA PHE A 53 -11.10 -8.97 -24.39
C PHE A 53 -12.41 -8.59 -23.69
N GLN A 54 -13.54 -9.26 -23.99
CA GLN A 54 -14.82 -9.00 -23.31
C GLN A 54 -14.76 -9.33 -21.81
N GLY A 55 -14.04 -10.39 -21.42
CA GLY A 55 -13.86 -10.74 -20.01
C GLY A 55 -13.03 -9.71 -19.22
N GLN A 56 -12.01 -9.09 -19.84
CA GLN A 56 -11.20 -8.06 -19.20
C GLN A 56 -11.91 -6.71 -19.11
N MET A 57 -12.65 -6.32 -20.15
CA MET A 57 -13.42 -5.06 -20.16
C MET A 57 -14.63 -5.14 -19.22
N SER A 58 -15.31 -6.29 -19.16
CA SER A 58 -16.35 -6.58 -18.16
C SER A 58 -15.78 -6.53 -16.73
N SER A 59 -14.61 -7.16 -16.48
CA SER A 59 -14.00 -7.13 -15.14
C SER A 59 -13.58 -5.73 -14.70
N ALA A 60 -13.01 -4.92 -15.60
CA ALA A 60 -12.63 -3.54 -15.30
C ALA A 60 -13.84 -2.63 -15.06
N THR A 61 -14.91 -2.82 -15.84
CA THR A 61 -16.18 -2.09 -15.68
C THR A 61 -16.85 -2.47 -14.36
N LEU A 62 -16.89 -3.76 -14.02
CA LEU A 62 -17.42 -4.25 -12.74
C LEU A 62 -16.59 -3.77 -11.54
N LEU A 63 -15.27 -3.63 -11.68
CA LEU A 63 -14.41 -3.06 -10.63
C LEU A 63 -14.67 -1.57 -10.44
N SER A 64 -14.77 -0.82 -11.54
CA SER A 64 -15.11 0.61 -11.53
C SER A 64 -16.53 0.86 -10.98
N GLU A 65 -17.50 0.02 -11.34
CA GLU A 65 -18.86 0.07 -10.79
C GLU A 65 -18.88 -0.29 -9.30
N ARG A 66 -18.07 -1.27 -8.87
CA ARG A 66 -17.93 -1.61 -7.46
C ARG A 66 -17.29 -0.48 -6.66
N GLU A 67 -16.21 0.11 -7.15
CA GLU A 67 -15.56 1.27 -6.49
C GLU A 67 -16.49 2.48 -6.43
N LYS A 68 -17.28 2.71 -7.50
CA LYS A 68 -18.30 3.76 -7.54
C LYS A 68 -19.45 3.48 -6.57
N ALA A 69 -19.96 2.26 -6.53
CA ALA A 69 -21.01 1.85 -5.60
C ALA A 69 -20.53 1.91 -4.14
N GLU A 70 -19.28 1.53 -3.89
CA GLU A 70 -18.66 1.63 -2.58
C GLU A 70 -18.46 3.10 -2.17
N SER A 71 -18.02 3.96 -3.09
CA SER A 71 -17.92 5.41 -2.87
C SER A 71 -19.28 6.05 -2.59
N GLN A 72 -20.33 5.65 -3.31
CA GLN A 72 -21.70 6.12 -3.10
C GLN A 72 -22.28 5.62 -1.78
N LEU A 73 -22.03 4.36 -1.41
CA LEU A 73 -22.42 3.79 -0.12
C LEU A 73 -21.73 4.56 1.02
N ARG A 74 -20.44 4.82 0.88
CA ARG A 74 -19.66 5.64 1.81
C ARG A 74 -20.21 7.05 1.97
N ALA A 75 -20.56 7.73 0.87
CA ALA A 75 -21.17 9.06 0.91
C ALA A 75 -22.56 9.06 1.58
N SER A 76 -23.38 8.04 1.29
CA SER A 76 -24.70 7.86 1.89
C SER A 76 -24.61 7.57 3.40
N MET A 77 -23.69 6.70 3.81
CA MET A 77 -23.40 6.43 5.22
C MET A 77 -22.86 7.67 5.92
N PHE A 78 -22.00 8.46 5.26
CA PHE A 78 -21.49 9.72 5.80
C PHE A 78 -22.63 10.71 6.10
N SER A 79 -23.53 10.98 5.15
CA SER A 79 -24.69 11.86 5.39
C SER A 79 -25.53 11.36 6.58
N SER A 80 -25.82 10.06 6.59
CA SER A 80 -26.63 9.42 7.63
C SER A 80 -26.01 9.48 9.03
N LEU A 81 -24.67 9.55 9.13
CA LEU A 81 -23.94 9.64 10.40
C LEU A 81 -23.70 11.09 10.86
N ILE A 82 -23.54 12.03 9.92
CA ILE A 82 -23.33 13.45 10.22
C ILE A 82 -24.65 14.13 10.60
N ASP A 83 -25.73 13.88 9.84
CA ASP A 83 -27.01 14.61 9.98
C ASP A 83 -27.64 14.54 11.39
N PRO A 84 -27.59 13.40 12.12
CA PRO A 84 -28.14 13.32 13.47
C PRO A 84 -27.35 14.11 14.52
N ILE A 85 -26.06 14.37 14.29
CA ILE A 85 -25.16 15.00 15.27
C ILE A 85 -24.84 16.45 14.90
N ALA A 86 -24.80 16.79 13.61
CA ALA A 86 -24.52 18.13 13.07
C ALA A 86 -25.74 18.81 12.42
N GLY A 87 -26.91 18.15 12.40
CA GLY A 87 -28.16 18.73 11.89
C GLY A 87 -28.60 20.00 12.63
N PRO A 88 -29.57 20.76 12.11
CA PRO A 88 -29.93 22.09 12.59
C PRO A 88 -30.61 22.03 13.96
N ARG A 89 -29.83 21.82 15.03
CA ARG A 89 -30.21 22.09 16.40
C ARG A 89 -29.80 23.53 16.74
N ARG A 90 -30.80 24.25 17.23
CA ARG A 90 -30.85 25.69 17.48
C ARG A 90 -29.89 26.10 18.60
N GLY A 91 -29.12 27.15 18.36
CA GLY A 91 -28.70 28.12 19.38
C GLY A 91 -27.45 27.83 20.20
N ASP A 92 -27.07 26.57 20.40
CA ASP A 92 -25.88 26.20 21.17
C ASP A 92 -25.00 25.26 20.35
N GLY A 93 -23.70 25.51 20.32
CA GLY A 93 -22.76 24.70 19.53
C GLY A 93 -22.78 23.23 19.93
N MET A 94 -22.33 22.33 19.04
CA MET A 94 -22.16 20.90 19.35
C MET A 94 -21.33 20.71 20.63
N SER A 95 -21.76 19.86 21.57
CA SER A 95 -20.99 19.55 22.79
C SER A 95 -19.69 18.81 22.45
N ALA A 96 -18.67 18.85 23.33
CA ALA A 96 -17.40 18.16 23.06
C ALA A 96 -17.58 16.65 22.92
N ASP A 97 -18.49 16.06 23.72
CA ASP A 97 -18.84 14.65 23.60
C ASP A 97 -19.55 14.33 22.28
N GLY A 98 -20.42 15.22 21.79
CA GLY A 98 -21.04 15.06 20.48
C GLY A 98 -20.00 15.11 19.34
N GLU A 99 -19.08 16.08 19.41
CA GLU A 99 -17.98 16.24 18.45
C GLU A 99 -17.05 15.02 18.48
N ARG A 100 -16.75 14.47 19.67
CA ARG A 100 -16.01 13.22 19.86
C ARG A 100 -16.65 12.06 19.15
N LEU A 101 -17.94 11.81 19.39
CA LEU A 101 -18.65 10.69 18.75
C LEU A 101 -18.65 10.82 17.22
N LEU A 102 -18.82 12.04 16.70
CA LEU A 102 -18.74 12.30 15.28
C LEU A 102 -17.37 11.95 14.70
N VAL A 103 -16.29 12.43 15.34
CA VAL A 103 -14.92 12.16 14.91
C VAL A 103 -14.61 10.66 14.99
N GLU A 104 -15.02 9.98 16.07
CA GLU A 104 -14.84 8.52 16.20
C GLU A 104 -15.57 7.76 15.08
N LEU A 105 -16.82 8.12 14.77
CA LEU A 105 -17.59 7.49 13.69
C LEU A 105 -16.95 7.74 12.32
N LEU A 106 -16.54 8.98 12.04
CA LEU A 106 -15.85 9.31 10.80
C LEU A 106 -14.56 8.50 10.66
N ALA A 107 -13.79 8.42 11.74
CA ALA A 107 -12.52 7.73 11.74
C ALA A 107 -12.69 6.22 11.54
N LEU A 108 -13.60 5.58 12.26
CA LEU A 108 -13.85 4.14 12.13
C LEU A 108 -14.28 3.72 10.72
N ASN A 109 -14.92 4.62 9.96
CA ASN A 109 -15.41 4.35 8.60
C ASN A 109 -14.46 4.84 7.50
N PHE A 110 -13.66 5.89 7.75
CA PHE A 110 -12.90 6.59 6.72
C PHE A 110 -11.43 6.84 7.07
N HIS A 111 -10.86 6.08 8.02
CA HIS A 111 -9.49 6.25 8.49
C HIS A 111 -8.40 6.15 7.41
N GLU A 112 -8.70 5.64 6.22
CA GLU A 112 -7.72 5.50 5.13
C GLU A 112 -7.79 6.65 4.11
N HIS A 113 -8.80 7.52 4.19
CA HIS A 113 -9.14 8.44 3.11
C HIS A 113 -9.01 9.92 3.48
N PHE A 114 -8.98 10.26 4.77
CA PHE A 114 -8.93 11.66 5.24
C PHE A 114 -7.83 11.86 6.26
N GLU A 115 -7.25 13.08 6.29
CA GLU A 115 -6.40 13.50 7.40
C GLU A 115 -7.27 13.85 8.60
N LEU A 116 -7.33 12.91 9.54
CA LEU A 116 -8.16 13.03 10.72
C LEU A 116 -7.44 13.71 11.88
N LYS A 117 -6.10 13.78 11.85
CA LYS A 117 -5.27 14.37 12.90
C LYS A 117 -5.79 15.74 13.38
N PRO A 118 -6.08 16.73 12.51
CA PRO A 118 -6.55 18.04 12.97
C PRO A 118 -7.88 17.99 13.74
N LEU A 119 -8.78 17.09 13.35
CA LEU A 119 -10.09 16.90 14.01
C LEU A 119 -9.91 16.25 15.37
N PHE A 120 -9.13 15.17 15.45
CA PHE A 120 -8.83 14.52 16.73
C PHE A 120 -8.10 15.47 17.69
N ASP A 121 -7.07 16.20 17.22
CA ASP A 121 -6.33 17.17 18.03
C ASP A 121 -7.23 18.29 18.55
N ARG A 122 -8.24 18.71 17.77
CA ARG A 122 -9.22 19.72 18.20
C ARG A 122 -10.12 19.17 19.31
N VAL A 123 -10.69 17.99 19.12
CA VAL A 123 -11.58 17.36 20.11
C VAL A 123 -10.83 17.01 21.38
N ASP A 124 -9.62 16.43 21.29
CA ASP A 124 -8.80 16.08 22.47
C ASP A 124 -8.49 17.32 23.32
N ARG A 125 -8.14 18.45 22.69
CA ARG A 125 -7.92 19.72 23.38
C ARG A 125 -9.18 20.25 24.06
N ARG A 126 -10.32 20.15 23.40
CA ARG A 126 -11.60 20.58 23.97
C ARG A 126 -12.00 19.72 25.17
N LEU A 127 -11.90 18.40 25.06
CA LEU A 127 -12.16 17.45 26.15
C LEU A 127 -11.19 17.67 27.32
N ALA A 128 -9.92 18.00 27.05
CA ALA A 128 -8.96 18.34 28.09
C ALA A 128 -9.36 19.61 28.86
N ASN A 129 -9.81 20.66 28.15
CA ASN A 129 -10.27 21.91 28.76
C ASN A 129 -11.56 21.72 29.59
N GLU A 130 -12.44 20.82 29.17
CA GLU A 130 -13.67 20.48 29.89
C GLU A 130 -13.44 19.47 31.03
N GLY A 131 -12.20 18.99 31.23
CA GLY A 131 -11.85 18.01 32.27
C GLY A 131 -12.41 16.60 32.01
N ALA A 132 -12.88 16.32 30.80
CA ALA A 132 -13.55 15.08 30.42
C ALA A 132 -12.53 13.94 30.13
N GLN A 133 -11.79 13.52 31.16
CA GLN A 133 -10.70 12.56 31.02
C GLN A 133 -11.14 11.19 30.46
N GLU A 134 -12.32 10.71 30.83
CA GLU A 134 -12.86 9.44 30.31
C GLU A 134 -13.14 9.51 28.80
N ALA A 135 -13.79 10.58 28.35
CA ALA A 135 -14.04 10.83 26.94
C ALA A 135 -12.73 10.97 26.15
N ARG A 136 -11.73 11.63 26.74
CA ARG A 136 -10.39 11.76 26.16
C ARG A 136 -9.69 10.41 26.00
N ARG A 137 -9.76 9.54 27.03
CA ARG A 137 -9.25 8.16 26.97
C ARG A 137 -9.95 7.34 25.91
N SER A 138 -11.28 7.48 25.76
CA SER A 138 -12.05 6.81 24.71
C SER A 138 -11.58 7.22 23.32
N LEU A 139 -11.45 8.53 23.07
CA LEU A 139 -11.01 9.06 21.78
C LEU A 139 -9.63 8.53 21.38
N ARG A 140 -8.68 8.50 22.33
CA ARG A 140 -7.33 7.95 22.13
C ARG A 140 -7.36 6.45 21.88
N SER A 141 -8.18 5.70 22.60
CA SER A 141 -8.34 4.26 22.35
C SER A 141 -8.88 3.96 20.95
N VAL A 142 -9.78 4.80 20.42
CA VAL A 142 -10.24 4.68 19.02
C VAL A 142 -9.10 4.95 18.04
N ALA A 143 -8.28 5.97 18.30
CA ALA A 143 -7.10 6.26 17.48
C ALA A 143 -6.10 5.08 17.48
N ASP A 144 -5.80 4.51 18.66
CA ASP A 144 -4.89 3.36 18.79
C ASP A 144 -5.41 2.15 17.99
N ARG A 145 -6.71 1.86 18.05
CA ARG A 145 -7.34 0.78 17.26
C ARG A 145 -7.21 1.02 15.75
N ILE A 146 -7.34 2.27 15.31
CA ILE A 146 -7.17 2.64 13.90
C ILE A 146 -5.71 2.43 13.48
N ILE A 147 -4.75 2.90 14.28
CA ILE A 147 -3.31 2.71 14.03
C ILE A 147 -3.00 1.22 13.89
N ASP A 148 -3.47 0.39 14.83
CA ASP A 148 -3.23 -1.06 14.79
C ASP A 148 -3.85 -1.71 13.56
N ARG A 149 -5.05 -1.28 13.16
CA ARG A 149 -5.70 -1.76 11.93
C ARG A 149 -4.91 -1.38 10.67
N GLN A 150 -4.43 -0.14 10.59
CA GLN A 150 -3.60 0.33 9.48
C GLN A 150 -2.29 -0.46 9.40
N ILE A 151 -1.62 -0.69 10.54
CA ILE A 151 -0.40 -1.50 10.61
C ILE A 151 -0.66 -2.95 10.17
N ALA A 152 -1.78 -3.54 10.61
CA ALA A 152 -2.16 -4.89 10.19
C ALA A 152 -2.39 -4.97 8.67
N SER A 153 -3.01 -3.94 8.07
CA SER A 153 -3.19 -3.83 6.62
C SER A 153 -1.85 -3.75 5.88
N LEU A 154 -0.93 -2.90 6.35
CA LEU A 154 0.43 -2.76 5.79
C LEU A 154 1.21 -4.09 5.84
N ARG A 155 1.13 -4.81 6.97
CA ARG A 155 1.76 -6.14 7.11
C ARG A 155 1.19 -7.16 6.14
N LYS A 156 -0.11 -7.08 5.83
CA LYS A 156 -0.78 -8.00 4.90
C LYS A 156 -0.36 -7.75 3.44
N GLU A 157 -0.26 -6.49 3.01
CA GLU A 157 0.15 -6.16 1.64
C GLU A 157 1.61 -6.58 1.35
N GLY A 158 2.45 -6.63 2.39
CA GLY A 158 3.85 -7.05 2.30
C GLY A 158 4.13 -8.56 2.27
N SER A 159 3.11 -9.43 2.37
CA SER A 159 3.28 -10.88 2.54
C SER A 159 3.44 -11.67 1.23
N GLY A 160 3.52 -11.00 0.08
CA GLY A 160 3.76 -11.65 -1.21
C GLY A 160 5.24 -12.06 -1.37
N ASN A 161 5.61 -13.26 -0.92
CA ASN A 161 6.87 -13.96 -1.22
C ASN A 161 8.10 -13.05 -1.45
N SER A 162 8.79 -12.59 -0.40
CA SER A 162 10.13 -12.04 -0.61
C SER A 162 11.01 -12.18 0.63
N SER A 163 12.08 -12.96 0.49
CA SER A 163 13.29 -12.90 1.31
C SER A 163 14.03 -11.54 1.23
N ASP A 164 13.49 -10.58 0.49
CA ASP A 164 14.19 -9.38 0.02
C ASP A 164 13.80 -8.11 0.81
N GLY A 165 13.11 -8.26 1.95
CA GLY A 165 12.69 -7.12 2.77
C GLY A 165 11.51 -6.32 2.21
N ALA A 166 10.68 -6.92 1.35
CA ALA A 166 9.56 -6.23 0.69
C ALA A 166 8.34 -5.94 1.60
N GLY A 167 8.30 -6.53 2.79
CA GLY A 167 7.17 -6.41 3.71
C GLY A 167 7.26 -5.23 4.69
N ALA A 168 6.12 -4.82 5.23
CA ALA A 168 6.09 -3.81 6.27
C ALA A 168 6.85 -4.29 7.53
N ARG A 169 7.70 -3.43 8.09
CA ARG A 169 8.40 -3.69 9.35
C ARG A 169 7.98 -2.68 10.40
N VAL A 170 7.87 -3.14 11.65
CA VAL A 170 7.54 -2.27 12.78
C VAL A 170 8.60 -2.46 13.84
N ASP A 171 9.29 -1.38 14.19
CA ASP A 171 10.23 -1.31 15.30
C ASP A 171 9.55 -0.54 16.45
N VAL A 172 9.71 -1.00 17.69
CA VAL A 172 9.13 -0.40 18.89
C VAL A 172 10.22 0.35 19.65
N LEU A 173 10.03 1.65 19.85
CA LEU A 173 10.97 2.52 20.56
C LEU A 173 10.37 2.90 21.90
N THR A 174 10.94 2.43 23.00
CA THR A 174 10.52 2.78 24.37
C THR A 174 11.40 3.90 24.90
N ILE A 175 10.81 5.05 25.15
CA ILE A 175 11.48 6.27 25.61
C ILE A 175 11.14 6.51 27.07
N THR A 176 12.15 6.65 27.93
CA THR A 176 11.96 6.91 29.37
C THR A 176 12.29 8.35 29.74
N GLU A 177 11.68 8.87 30.81
CA GLU A 177 11.98 10.21 31.32
C GLU A 177 13.43 10.38 31.80
N THR A 178 13.87 11.63 31.92
CA THR A 178 15.19 12.03 32.42
C THR A 178 15.10 13.31 33.25
N PRO A 179 15.96 13.52 34.27
CA PRO A 179 16.99 12.61 34.78
C PRO A 179 16.40 11.45 35.63
N LEU A 180 17.10 10.31 35.66
CA LEU A 180 16.68 9.14 36.43
C LEU A 180 17.15 9.20 37.89
N THR A 181 16.27 8.87 38.82
CA THR A 181 16.62 8.57 40.23
C THR A 181 17.26 7.18 40.36
N PRO A 182 17.92 6.85 41.49
CA PRO A 182 18.54 5.53 41.68
C PRO A 182 17.57 4.35 41.56
N SER A 183 16.33 4.47 42.04
CA SER A 183 15.30 3.43 41.88
C SER A 183 14.86 3.29 40.42
N GLN A 184 14.62 4.43 39.75
CA GLN A 184 14.29 4.48 38.33
C GLN A 184 15.40 3.88 37.44
N LYS A 185 16.66 4.01 37.84
CA LYS A 185 17.78 3.40 37.11
C LYS A 185 17.68 1.88 37.08
N ALA A 186 17.29 1.24 38.19
CA ALA A 186 17.09 -0.21 38.22
C ALA A 186 15.95 -0.66 37.29
N VAL A 187 14.85 0.11 37.24
CA VAL A 187 13.75 -0.13 36.30
C VAL A 187 14.22 0.03 34.85
N PHE A 188 14.96 1.10 34.54
CA PHE A 188 15.54 1.32 33.22
C PHE A 188 16.48 0.19 32.80
N ASP A 189 17.40 -0.21 33.67
CA ASP A 189 18.34 -1.30 33.40
C ASP A 189 17.62 -2.62 33.13
N SER A 190 16.48 -2.87 33.79
CA SER A 190 15.64 -4.04 33.51
C SER A 190 14.93 -3.96 32.16
N LEU A 191 14.52 -2.77 31.70
CA LEU A 191 13.94 -2.57 30.37
C LEU A 191 15.00 -2.80 29.28
N VAL A 192 16.19 -2.25 29.47
CA VAL A 192 17.33 -2.44 28.56
C VAL A 192 17.77 -3.90 28.51
N ALA A 193 17.76 -4.62 29.64
CA ALA A 193 18.07 -6.05 29.67
C ALA A 193 17.06 -6.90 28.86
N ASN A 194 15.84 -6.38 28.65
CA ASN A 194 14.80 -7.01 27.83
C ASN A 194 14.74 -6.45 26.41
N GLU A 195 15.68 -5.59 26.01
CA GLU A 195 15.76 -5.03 24.66
C GLU A 195 15.99 -6.14 23.61
N GLN A 196 15.17 -6.15 22.55
CA GLN A 196 15.25 -7.12 21.46
C GLN A 196 15.54 -6.41 20.13
N ARG A 197 16.81 -6.18 19.83
CA ARG A 197 17.20 -5.56 18.56
C ARG A 197 16.91 -6.47 17.35
N PRO A 198 16.49 -5.91 16.19
CA PRO A 198 16.26 -4.48 15.92
C PRO A 198 14.83 -4.00 16.26
N TYR A 199 13.93 -4.89 16.69
CA TYR A 199 12.49 -4.64 16.75
C TYR A 199 12.03 -3.94 18.03
N GLN A 200 12.87 -3.89 19.05
CA GLN A 200 12.61 -3.18 20.29
C GLN A 200 13.89 -2.48 20.72
N VAL A 201 13.80 -1.18 21.00
CA VAL A 201 14.90 -0.36 21.50
C VAL A 201 14.43 0.42 22.72
N VAL A 202 15.26 0.47 23.77
CA VAL A 202 14.98 1.27 24.96
C VAL A 202 15.97 2.41 25.02
N ALA A 203 15.47 3.64 25.14
CA ALA A 203 16.29 4.84 25.15
C ALA A 203 15.74 5.85 26.16
N LYS A 204 16.59 6.80 26.55
CA LYS A 204 16.15 7.93 27.36
C LYS A 204 15.76 9.12 26.48
N LEU A 205 14.93 10.00 27.03
CA LEU A 205 14.67 11.30 26.42
C LEU A 205 16.00 12.02 26.11
N GLN A 206 16.06 12.73 24.99
CA GLN A 206 17.22 13.44 24.44
C GLN A 206 18.41 12.56 23.99
N GLU A 207 18.39 11.25 24.25
CA GLU A 207 19.40 10.33 23.71
C GLU A 207 19.06 9.95 22.25
N PRO A 208 20.04 10.00 21.32
CA PRO A 208 19.80 9.63 19.93
C PRO A 208 19.65 8.11 19.78
N ILE A 209 18.58 7.71 19.08
CA ILE A 209 18.27 6.31 18.77
C ILE A 209 18.71 6.05 17.33
N GLY A 210 19.92 5.50 17.19
CA GLY A 210 20.52 5.17 15.89
C GLY A 210 20.26 3.74 15.42
N ASP A 211 20.91 3.38 14.31
CA ASP A 211 20.92 2.04 13.69
C ASP A 211 19.56 1.49 13.23
N LEU A 212 18.54 2.35 13.15
CA LEU A 212 17.23 2.02 12.63
C LEU A 212 17.29 1.97 11.09
N THR A 213 17.63 0.79 10.56
CA THR A 213 17.94 0.62 9.13
C THR A 213 16.71 0.15 8.37
N SER A 214 16.38 0.70 7.20
CA SER A 214 15.24 0.21 6.38
C SER A 214 15.34 -1.29 6.08
N PRO A 215 14.21 -1.98 5.80
CA PRO A 215 14.22 -3.41 5.45
C PRO A 215 15.15 -3.76 4.27
N ASP A 216 15.33 -2.85 3.32
CA ASP A 216 16.21 -3.01 2.15
C ASP A 216 17.66 -2.56 2.39
N GLY A 217 17.99 -2.09 3.60
CA GLY A 217 19.34 -1.66 3.98
C GLY A 217 19.77 -0.29 3.42
N LYS A 218 18.92 0.40 2.66
CA LYS A 218 19.29 1.64 1.94
C LYS A 218 19.21 2.92 2.77
N HIS A 219 18.44 2.92 3.85
CA HIS A 219 18.28 4.06 4.74
C HIS A 219 18.69 3.69 6.14
N ARG A 220 19.37 4.62 6.82
CA ARG A 220 19.56 4.59 8.26
C ARG A 220 18.88 5.81 8.86
N LEU A 221 18.05 5.57 9.86
CA LEU A 221 17.33 6.59 10.59
C LEU A 221 17.95 6.76 11.98
N THR A 222 18.06 8.02 12.41
CA THR A 222 18.25 8.38 13.80
C THR A 222 17.02 9.13 14.29
N VAL A 223 16.47 8.71 15.42
CA VAL A 223 15.32 9.36 16.07
C VAL A 223 15.81 9.97 17.38
N VAL A 224 15.47 11.24 17.61
CA VAL A 224 15.70 11.91 18.90
C VAL A 224 14.35 12.40 19.42
N VAL A 225 14.09 12.17 20.71
CA VAL A 225 12.92 12.70 21.39
C VAL A 225 13.38 13.84 22.30
N ASP A 226 13.15 15.08 21.88
CA ASP A 226 13.68 16.27 22.55
C ASP A 226 12.90 16.59 23.83
N GLU A 227 11.57 16.54 23.73
CA GLU A 227 10.64 16.90 24.79
C GLU A 227 9.43 15.96 24.78
N ALA A 228 8.92 15.67 25.99
CA ALA A 228 7.72 14.89 26.20
C ALA A 228 6.73 15.63 27.10
N ASP A 229 5.57 15.97 26.55
CA ASP A 229 4.40 16.37 27.32
C ASP A 229 3.62 15.12 27.72
N TRP A 230 3.95 14.61 28.90
CA TRP A 230 3.35 13.39 29.47
C TRP A 230 1.85 13.52 29.76
N ALA A 231 1.35 14.73 30.02
CA ALA A 231 -0.06 14.94 30.34
C ALA A 231 -0.93 14.98 29.08
N ASN A 232 -0.41 15.56 28.01
CA ASN A 232 -1.12 15.66 26.74
C ASN A 232 -0.72 14.60 25.72
N HIS A 233 0.28 13.76 26.03
CA HIS A 233 0.80 12.70 25.18
C HIS A 233 1.31 13.26 23.85
N ARG A 234 2.12 14.33 23.94
CA ARG A 234 2.74 14.98 22.78
C ARG A 234 4.26 14.88 22.91
N LEU A 235 4.93 14.46 21.85
CA LEU A 235 6.38 14.36 21.79
C LEU A 235 6.92 15.30 20.73
N LYS A 236 7.93 16.09 21.04
CA LYS A 236 8.74 16.76 20.02
C LYS A 236 9.86 15.83 19.60
N LEU A 237 9.90 15.54 18.31
CA LEU A 237 10.84 14.59 17.73
C LEU A 237 11.68 15.28 16.66
N GLN A 238 12.92 14.84 16.56
CA GLN A 238 13.77 15.09 15.40
C GLN A 238 14.09 13.75 14.73
N LEU A 239 13.79 13.68 13.43
CA LEU A 239 14.23 12.59 12.56
C LEU A 239 15.41 13.05 11.74
N VAL A 240 16.41 12.19 11.62
CA VAL A 240 17.54 12.36 10.71
C VAL A 240 17.66 11.08 9.90
N ALA A 241 17.33 11.15 8.61
CA ALA A 241 17.52 10.04 7.69
C ALA A 241 18.82 10.24 6.90
N ILE A 242 19.58 9.15 6.74
CA ILE A 242 20.83 9.12 6.00
C ILE A 242 20.75 7.98 4.97
N SER A 243 20.91 8.31 3.69
CA SER A 243 21.00 7.31 2.62
C SER A 243 22.36 6.59 2.66
N THR A 244 22.35 5.25 2.62
CA THR A 244 23.56 4.42 2.67
C THR A 244 24.18 4.16 1.30
N LYS A 245 23.47 4.46 0.20
CA LYS A 245 23.91 4.20 -1.19
C LYS A 245 23.87 5.46 -2.06
N GLY A 246 24.83 6.36 -1.84
CA GLY A 246 25.25 7.36 -2.82
C GLY A 246 24.45 8.66 -2.87
N GLY A 247 25.06 9.73 -2.34
CA GLY A 247 24.61 11.12 -2.47
C GLY A 247 23.72 11.58 -1.32
N SER A 248 24.29 12.38 -0.41
CA SER A 248 23.65 12.91 0.80
C SER A 248 22.22 13.38 0.55
N LEU A 249 21.29 12.72 1.23
CA LEU A 249 20.04 13.34 1.64
C LEU A 249 20.03 13.28 3.16
N ASP A 250 20.69 14.24 3.80
CA ASP A 250 20.49 14.52 5.22
C ASP A 250 19.14 15.24 5.36
N SER A 251 18.04 14.48 5.27
CA SER A 251 16.75 15.04 5.62
C SER A 251 16.60 15.01 7.13
N SER A 252 16.68 16.20 7.73
CA SER A 252 16.28 16.39 9.11
C SER A 252 14.89 17.02 9.15
N VAL A 253 13.97 16.39 9.87
CA VAL A 253 12.61 16.91 10.06
C VAL A 253 12.31 16.89 11.54
N ALA A 254 11.86 18.04 12.06
CA ALA A 254 11.35 18.17 13.41
C ALA A 254 9.83 18.33 13.39
N PHE A 255 9.12 17.58 14.23
CA PHE A 255 7.67 17.66 14.33
C PHE A 255 7.17 17.21 15.70
N THR A 256 5.88 17.44 15.94
CA THR A 256 5.20 16.96 17.15
C THR A 256 4.37 15.72 16.84
N LEU A 257 4.74 14.61 17.47
CA LEU A 257 3.99 13.35 17.46
C LEU A 257 2.93 13.34 18.57
N THR A 258 1.76 12.82 18.23
CA THR A 258 0.55 12.74 19.05
C THR A 258 -0.05 11.33 18.93
N HIS A 259 -1.12 11.04 19.69
CA HIS A 259 -1.91 9.81 19.51
C HIS A 259 -2.63 9.74 18.15
N PHE A 260 -2.66 10.83 17.39
CA PHE A 260 -3.50 10.98 16.19
C PHE A 260 -2.68 11.06 14.91
N ASP A 261 -1.39 10.71 14.99
CA ASP A 261 -0.52 10.51 13.84
C ASP A 261 -0.78 9.12 13.26
N PHE A 262 -1.59 9.06 12.21
CA PHE A 262 -2.04 7.81 11.61
C PHE A 262 -1.11 7.40 10.47
N PRO A 263 -0.55 6.16 10.46
CA PRO A 263 0.45 5.76 9.47
C PRO A 263 0.06 6.03 8.01
N LEU A 264 -1.18 5.76 7.60
CA LEU A 264 -1.58 5.94 6.20
C LEU A 264 -1.70 7.41 5.76
N THR A 265 -1.74 8.36 6.69
CA THR A 265 -1.86 9.79 6.40
C THR A 265 -0.63 10.60 6.81
N ASP A 266 -0.05 10.28 7.97
CA ASP A 266 1.05 10.98 8.60
C ASP A 266 2.35 10.18 8.44
N ASN A 267 2.84 10.13 7.20
CA ASN A 267 4.06 9.40 6.84
C ASN A 267 5.00 10.27 5.99
N THR A 268 6.25 9.83 5.90
CA THR A 268 7.31 10.47 5.11
C THR A 268 7.73 9.54 3.98
N LEU A 269 7.62 10.04 2.74
CA LEU A 269 8.10 9.36 1.53
C LEU A 269 9.53 9.81 1.20
N PHE A 270 10.45 8.85 1.10
CA PHE A 270 11.81 9.07 0.63
C PHE A 270 11.87 9.06 -0.91
N PRO A 271 12.89 9.70 -1.51
CA PRO A 271 13.02 9.81 -2.98
C PRO A 271 13.08 8.48 -3.73
N ASP A 272 13.49 7.40 -3.07
CA ASP A 272 13.60 6.05 -3.66
C ASP A 272 12.31 5.21 -3.52
N GLY A 273 11.22 5.82 -3.02
CA GLY A 273 9.93 5.17 -2.84
C GLY A 273 9.76 4.50 -1.47
N ASN A 274 10.79 4.43 -0.63
CA ASN A 274 10.66 3.94 0.73
C ASN A 274 9.86 4.92 1.58
N ARG A 275 9.02 4.42 2.49
CA ARG A 275 8.15 5.26 3.32
C ARG A 275 8.21 4.85 4.77
N ILE A 276 8.18 5.84 5.65
CA ILE A 276 8.14 5.64 7.10
C ILE A 276 6.98 6.38 7.74
N ALA A 277 6.44 5.82 8.81
CA ALA A 277 5.57 6.54 9.74
C ALA A 277 6.03 6.31 11.17
N LEU A 278 5.68 7.25 12.04
CA LEU A 278 5.78 7.08 13.48
C LEU A 278 4.38 7.20 14.07
N ALA A 279 4.06 6.28 14.99
CA ALA A 279 2.81 6.31 15.71
C ALA A 279 3.07 6.12 17.20
N LEU A 280 2.38 6.89 18.03
CA LEU A 280 2.44 6.70 19.48
C LEU A 280 1.62 5.45 19.85
N SER A 281 2.18 4.55 20.66
CA SER A 281 1.54 3.26 20.97
C SER A 281 1.07 3.14 22.41
N SER A 282 1.85 3.60 23.38
CA SER A 282 1.44 3.59 24.78
C SER A 282 2.19 4.64 25.57
N VAL A 283 1.53 5.16 26.61
CA VAL A 283 2.10 6.13 27.54
C VAL A 283 1.88 5.59 28.94
N HIS A 284 2.97 5.33 29.66
CA HIS A 284 2.94 4.93 31.06
C HIS A 284 3.40 6.12 31.89
N THR A 285 2.42 6.84 32.45
CA THR A 285 2.68 7.90 33.44
C THR A 285 2.51 7.42 34.88
N GLU A 286 1.89 6.25 35.06
CA GLU A 286 1.62 5.62 36.34
C GLU A 286 2.71 4.58 36.62
N GLY A 287 3.57 4.84 37.61
CA GLY A 287 4.68 3.96 37.96
C GLY A 287 5.90 4.74 38.46
N GLU A 288 6.96 4.00 38.80
CA GLU A 288 8.22 4.61 39.25
C GLU A 288 8.95 5.34 38.13
N LEU A 289 8.83 4.87 36.87
CA LEU A 289 9.50 5.44 35.71
C LEU A 289 8.50 5.73 34.60
N LYS A 290 8.36 7.00 34.21
CA LYS A 290 7.52 7.33 33.05
C LYS A 290 8.17 6.85 31.77
N SER A 291 7.35 6.26 30.90
CA SER A 291 7.80 5.80 29.58
C SER A 291 6.73 5.96 28.50
N ILE A 292 7.17 6.17 27.26
CA ILE A 292 6.32 6.20 26.08
C ILE A 292 6.86 5.19 25.06
N ALA A 293 6.00 4.35 24.52
CA ALA A 293 6.34 3.47 23.41
C ALA A 293 5.86 4.08 22.09
N LEU A 294 6.75 4.09 21.11
CA LEU A 294 6.50 4.51 19.73
C LEU A 294 6.63 3.32 18.80
N LYS A 295 5.85 3.30 17.72
CA LYS A 295 6.00 2.38 16.61
C LYS A 295 6.61 3.14 15.44
N LEU A 296 7.82 2.77 15.04
CA LEU A 296 8.42 3.14 13.76
C LEU A 296 7.98 2.11 12.72
N ILE A 297 7.25 2.55 11.71
CA ILE A 297 6.70 1.68 10.67
C ILE A 297 7.43 1.96 9.36
N TRP A 298 8.14 0.95 8.85
CA TRP A 298 8.59 0.90 7.47
C TRP A 298 7.49 0.28 6.62
N PHE A 299 7.11 1.00 5.57
CA PHE A 299 6.09 0.54 4.65
C PHE A 299 6.65 -0.55 3.73
N PRO A 300 5.79 -1.39 3.14
CA PRO A 300 6.18 -2.24 2.03
C PRO A 300 6.77 -1.37 0.90
N LYS A 301 7.71 -1.94 0.16
CA LYS A 301 8.32 -1.23 -0.97
C LYS A 301 7.25 -0.89 -2.02
N ASP A 302 7.35 0.30 -2.60
CA ASP A 302 6.44 0.78 -3.66
C ASP A 302 4.96 0.83 -3.22
N TYR A 303 4.71 0.94 -1.91
CA TYR A 303 3.36 1.04 -1.35
C TYR A 303 2.72 2.40 -1.63
N PHE A 304 1.54 2.37 -2.25
CA PHE A 304 0.67 3.54 -2.43
C PHE A 304 -0.40 3.56 -1.35
N THR A 305 -0.41 4.63 -0.56
CA THR A 305 -1.48 4.86 0.40
C THR A 305 -2.81 5.00 -0.34
N PRO A 306 -3.95 4.61 0.26
CA PRO A 306 -5.25 4.71 -0.40
C PRO A 306 -5.60 6.12 -0.92
N ARG A 307 -4.99 7.18 -0.36
CA ARG A 307 -5.12 8.57 -0.84
C ARG A 307 -4.34 8.87 -2.12
N GLU A 308 -3.23 8.18 -2.33
CA GLU A 308 -2.33 8.38 -3.49
C GLU A 308 -2.63 7.39 -4.62
N ARG A 309 -3.50 6.39 -4.38
CA ARG A 309 -3.86 5.41 -5.42
C ARG A 309 -4.52 6.13 -6.60
N PRO A 310 -4.03 5.95 -7.83
CA PRO A 310 -4.65 6.48 -9.03
C PRO A 310 -6.11 6.04 -9.11
N LEU A 311 -7.01 6.98 -9.44
CA LEU A 311 -8.43 6.69 -9.67
C LEU A 311 -8.64 5.87 -10.95
N ASP A 312 -7.67 5.86 -11.87
CA ASP A 312 -7.69 5.07 -13.09
C ASP A 312 -6.87 3.78 -12.92
N ASN A 313 -7.57 2.65 -12.96
CA ASN A 313 -7.00 1.32 -12.84
C ASN A 313 -5.98 1.00 -13.96
N SER A 314 -6.11 1.64 -15.13
CA SER A 314 -5.16 1.48 -16.24
C SER A 314 -3.83 2.21 -16.00
N GLU A 315 -3.85 3.34 -15.28
CA GLU A 315 -2.63 4.02 -14.80
C GLU A 315 -1.98 3.26 -13.65
N PHE A 316 -2.79 2.72 -12.73
CA PHE A 316 -2.30 1.88 -11.63
C PHE A 316 -1.58 0.62 -12.14
N LEU A 317 -2.13 -0.09 -13.13
CA LEU A 317 -1.48 -1.26 -13.72
C LEU A 317 -0.17 -0.92 -14.44
N LYS A 318 -0.07 0.27 -15.07
CA LYS A 318 1.18 0.78 -15.64
C LYS A 318 2.23 1.10 -14.56
N LEU A 319 1.80 1.68 -13.44
CA LEU A 319 2.67 2.03 -12.30
C LEU A 319 3.19 0.80 -11.54
N VAL A 320 2.37 -0.25 -11.41
CA VAL A 320 2.73 -1.50 -10.70
C VAL A 320 3.47 -2.49 -11.63
N GLY A 321 3.79 -2.09 -12.86
CA GLY A 321 4.64 -2.87 -13.78
C GLY A 321 4.02 -4.18 -14.30
N LYS A 322 2.73 -4.44 -14.05
CA LYS A 322 2.01 -5.55 -14.67
C LYS A 322 1.66 -5.16 -16.10
N LYS A 323 2.44 -5.63 -17.07
CA LYS A 323 2.11 -5.50 -18.50
C LYS A 323 0.72 -6.07 -18.76
N THR A 324 -0.12 -5.24 -19.38
CA THR A 324 -1.39 -5.59 -20.05
C THR A 324 -1.22 -6.74 -21.04
#